data_AF-A0A850MKP1-F1
#
_entry.id   AF-A0A850MKP1-F1
#
_cell.length_a   1.000
_cell.length_b   1.000
_cell.length_c   1.000
_cell.angle_alpha   90.00
_cell.angle_beta   90.00
_cell.angle_gamma   90.00
#
_symmetry.space_group_name_H-M   'P 1'
#
loop_
_entity.id
_entity.type
_entity.pdbx_description
1 polymer ?
#
loop_
_entity_poly.entity_id
_entity_poly.type
_entity_poly.pdbx_seq_one_letter_code
_entity_poly.pdbx_strand_id
1 'polypeptide(L)'
;MKKEFNIILVGTGGQGVISASTILGWAALKMDQNNKVRTAETHGMAQRGGTVIVHLRFGKEIESPLVKINNADVMLSLELVEAVRYLNYLKPEGILLVNNDSIIPPVLFQGQHMAVDPEVCFGCGNCRINCLVNTYYQDPKSSAVITSPASRVINGHCEILSGCTGCTLCTQICNQHALRLVQDLSYPAYSEIENEIKTTSSNGFILPASSIATELGDIRMTNVVLIGALLGFEDVPLKLEIIMDSIKKNLKQKLVERNLKALEAGLNLIKDRI
;
A
#
# COMPACT_ATOMS: atom_id res chain seq x y z
N MET A 1 -30.00 -14.89 9.16
CA MET A 1 -28.95 -14.60 8.15
C MET A 1 -29.23 -13.24 7.54
N LYS A 2 -28.19 -12.39 7.39
CA LYS A 2 -28.34 -11.04 6.84
C LYS A 2 -28.84 -11.09 5.38
N LYS A 3 -29.63 -10.09 5.01
CA LYS A 3 -30.18 -9.90 3.66
C LYS A 3 -29.06 -9.78 2.62
N GLU A 4 -28.03 -9.03 3.00
CA GLU A 4 -26.79 -8.80 2.27
C GLU A 4 -25.64 -8.65 3.28
N PHE A 5 -24.44 -8.99 2.86
CA PHE A 5 -23.19 -8.73 3.57
C PHE A 5 -22.17 -8.18 2.57
N ASN A 6 -21.61 -7.02 2.89
CA ASN A 6 -20.80 -6.23 1.97
C ASN A 6 -19.36 -6.13 2.50
N ILE A 7 -18.40 -6.60 1.70
CA ILE A 7 -16.97 -6.53 2.01
C ILE A 7 -16.27 -5.67 0.95
N ILE A 8 -15.49 -4.69 1.40
CA ILE A 8 -14.52 -3.99 0.57
C ILE A 8 -13.14 -4.56 0.85
N LEU A 9 -12.46 -5.03 -0.18
CA LEU A 9 -11.06 -5.41 -0.08
C LEU A 9 -10.22 -4.41 -0.87
N VAL A 10 -9.19 -3.86 -0.24
CA VAL A 10 -8.33 -2.83 -0.84
C VAL A 10 -6.86 -3.14 -0.61
N GLY A 11 -6.02 -2.60 -1.48
CA GLY A 11 -4.58 -2.72 -1.39
C GLY A 11 -3.93 -2.40 -2.72
N THR A 12 -2.68 -2.82 -2.88
CA THR A 12 -1.91 -2.62 -4.11
C THR A 12 -1.76 -3.92 -4.90
N GLY A 13 -1.53 -3.78 -6.21
CA GLY A 13 -1.29 -4.91 -7.11
C GLY A 13 -0.16 -5.80 -6.62
N GLY A 14 -0.47 -7.09 -6.42
CA GLY A 14 0.47 -8.11 -5.94
C GLY A 14 0.26 -8.59 -4.50
N GLN A 15 -0.52 -7.87 -3.68
CA GLN A 15 -0.77 -8.24 -2.28
C GLN A 15 -1.83 -9.34 -2.08
N GLY A 16 -2.48 -9.79 -3.16
CA GLY A 16 -3.48 -10.86 -3.09
C GLY A 16 -4.90 -10.41 -2.73
N VAL A 17 -5.27 -9.14 -3.00
CA VAL A 17 -6.63 -8.59 -2.78
C VAL A 17 -7.70 -9.45 -3.49
N ILE A 18 -7.49 -9.76 -4.78
CA ILE A 18 -8.41 -10.59 -5.58
C ILE A 18 -8.48 -12.02 -5.06
N SER A 19 -7.33 -12.59 -4.66
CA SER A 19 -7.27 -13.94 -4.08
C SER A 19 -8.06 -14.02 -2.78
N ALA A 20 -8.00 -12.99 -1.93
CA ALA A 20 -8.82 -12.92 -0.73
C ALA A 20 -10.32 -12.85 -1.04
N SER A 21 -10.72 -12.00 -2.00
CA SER A 21 -12.11 -11.94 -2.47
C SER A 21 -12.59 -13.31 -3.00
N THR A 22 -11.73 -14.01 -3.74
CA THR A 22 -12.03 -15.34 -4.27
C THR A 22 -12.25 -16.35 -3.14
N ILE A 23 -11.36 -16.39 -2.14
CA ILE A 23 -11.50 -17.28 -0.98
C ILE A 23 -12.81 -17.01 -0.22
N LEU A 24 -13.09 -15.74 0.08
CA LEU A 24 -14.32 -15.34 0.79
C LEU A 24 -15.58 -15.62 -0.03
N GLY A 25 -15.58 -15.32 -1.34
CA GLY A 25 -16.71 -15.53 -2.23
C GLY A 25 -17.06 -17.02 -2.39
N TRP A 26 -16.05 -17.89 -2.56
CA TRP A 26 -16.27 -19.34 -2.58
C TRP A 26 -16.78 -19.88 -1.25
N ALA A 27 -16.31 -19.32 -0.12
CA ALA A 27 -16.82 -19.69 1.18
C ALA A 27 -18.28 -19.26 1.36
N ALA A 28 -18.64 -18.04 0.93
CA ALA A 28 -20.02 -17.55 0.96
C ALA A 28 -20.97 -18.42 0.13
N LEU A 29 -20.56 -18.87 -1.07
CA LEU A 29 -21.33 -19.80 -1.90
C LEU A 29 -21.54 -21.17 -1.22
N LYS A 30 -20.53 -21.66 -0.50
CA LYS A 30 -20.60 -22.96 0.18
C LYS A 30 -21.43 -22.92 1.47
N MET A 31 -21.57 -21.74 2.09
CA MET A 31 -22.31 -21.58 3.34
C MET A 31 -23.82 -21.77 3.19
N ASP A 32 -24.41 -21.28 2.09
CA ASP A 32 -25.83 -21.45 1.76
C ASP A 32 -25.97 -21.53 0.24
N GLN A 33 -26.60 -22.59 -0.25
CA GLN A 33 -26.82 -22.81 -1.70
C GLN A 33 -27.70 -21.72 -2.33
N ASN A 34 -28.45 -20.97 -1.52
CA ASN A 34 -29.27 -19.85 -1.97
C ASN A 34 -28.53 -18.50 -1.96
N ASN A 35 -27.27 -18.47 -1.51
CA ASN A 35 -26.50 -17.23 -1.55
C ASN A 35 -26.20 -16.83 -2.99
N LYS A 36 -26.59 -15.61 -3.35
CA LYS A 36 -26.05 -14.89 -4.49
C LYS A 36 -24.73 -14.27 -4.05
N VAL A 37 -23.67 -14.49 -4.83
CA VAL A 37 -22.37 -13.84 -4.64
C VAL A 37 -22.05 -13.01 -5.87
N ARG A 38 -21.71 -11.74 -5.68
CA ARG A 38 -21.30 -10.82 -6.75
C ARG A 38 -19.99 -10.17 -6.36
N THR A 39 -19.08 -10.10 -7.32
CA THR A 39 -17.80 -9.40 -7.19
C THR A 39 -17.66 -8.38 -8.30
N ALA A 40 -17.02 -7.25 -8.00
CA ALA A 40 -16.51 -6.32 -8.99
C ALA A 40 -15.16 -5.78 -8.52
N GLU A 41 -14.16 -5.92 -9.37
CA GLU A 41 -12.81 -5.45 -9.12
C GLU A 41 -12.46 -4.28 -10.03
N THR A 42 -11.69 -3.33 -9.49
CA THR A 42 -11.04 -2.28 -10.25
C THR A 42 -9.55 -2.35 -10.00
N HIS A 43 -8.78 -2.32 -11.08
CA HIS A 43 -7.32 -2.32 -11.04
C HIS A 43 -6.82 -1.01 -11.63
N GLY A 44 -5.97 -0.30 -10.90
CA GLY A 44 -5.21 0.81 -11.44
C GLY A 44 -4.35 0.33 -12.59
N MET A 45 -4.20 1.17 -13.62
CA MET A 45 -3.43 0.83 -14.83
C MET A 45 -1.91 0.68 -14.60
N ALA A 46 -1.43 0.92 -13.38
CA ALA A 46 -0.02 0.77 -13.05
C ALA A 46 0.38 -0.72 -12.97
N GLN A 47 1.39 -1.10 -13.78
CA GLN A 47 1.89 -2.47 -13.91
C GLN A 47 2.35 -3.11 -12.58
N ARG A 48 2.78 -2.30 -11.60
CA ARG A 48 3.13 -2.70 -10.22
C ARG A 48 2.73 -1.58 -9.25
N GLY A 49 2.18 -1.92 -8.09
CA GLY A 49 1.80 -0.95 -7.06
C GLY A 49 0.56 -0.11 -7.39
N GLY A 50 -0.20 -0.45 -8.44
CA GLY A 50 -1.49 0.16 -8.72
C GLY A 50 -2.51 -0.17 -7.64
N THR A 51 -3.42 0.77 -7.37
CA THR A 51 -4.56 0.55 -6.47
C THR A 51 -5.42 -0.61 -6.97
N VAL A 52 -5.86 -1.46 -6.05
CA VAL A 52 -6.80 -2.53 -6.31
C VAL A 52 -7.91 -2.43 -5.27
N ILE A 53 -9.14 -2.26 -5.75
CA ILE A 53 -10.36 -2.35 -4.94
C ILE A 53 -11.20 -3.51 -5.46
N VAL A 54 -11.72 -4.31 -4.54
CA VAL A 54 -12.67 -5.38 -4.83
C VAL A 54 -13.90 -5.20 -3.96
N HIS A 55 -15.04 -5.06 -4.61
CA HIS A 55 -16.36 -5.14 -4.00
C HIS A 55 -16.78 -6.60 -3.97
N LEU A 56 -16.99 -7.16 -2.78
CA LEU A 56 -17.53 -8.49 -2.59
C LEU A 56 -18.85 -8.40 -1.84
N ARG A 57 -19.92 -8.88 -2.45
CA ARG A 57 -21.27 -8.87 -1.87
C ARG A 57 -21.85 -10.28 -1.89
N PHE A 58 -22.43 -10.69 -0.77
CA PHE A 58 -23.11 -11.98 -0.70
C PHE A 58 -24.34 -11.95 0.21
N GLY A 59 -25.32 -12.79 -0.09
CA GLY A 59 -26.57 -12.90 0.65
C GLY A 59 -27.71 -13.39 -0.23
N LYS A 60 -28.94 -13.30 0.26
CA LYS A 60 -30.12 -13.79 -0.49
C LYS A 60 -30.57 -12.82 -1.59
N GLU A 61 -30.38 -11.51 -1.37
CA GLU A 61 -30.89 -10.46 -2.25
C GLU A 61 -29.74 -9.55 -2.74
N ILE A 62 -28.91 -10.07 -3.65
CA ILE A 62 -27.83 -9.31 -4.30
C ILE A 62 -28.12 -9.10 -5.79
N GLU A 63 -28.47 -7.86 -6.15
CA GLU A 63 -28.81 -7.47 -7.54
C GLU A 63 -27.71 -6.65 -8.24
N SER A 64 -26.75 -6.11 -7.48
CA SER A 64 -25.62 -5.32 -8.03
C SER A 64 -24.30 -5.77 -7.42
N PRO A 65 -23.19 -5.77 -8.18
CA PRO A 65 -21.88 -6.14 -7.63
C PRO A 65 -21.24 -5.01 -6.82
N LEU A 66 -21.66 -3.75 -6.98
CA LEU A 66 -21.03 -2.60 -6.33
C LEU A 66 -21.60 -2.40 -4.93
N VAL A 67 -20.71 -2.14 -3.96
CA VAL A 67 -21.07 -1.70 -2.60
C VAL A 67 -21.28 -0.19 -2.63
N LYS A 68 -22.35 0.29 -2.01
CA LYS A 68 -22.60 1.73 -1.89
C LYS A 68 -21.68 2.35 -0.84
N ILE A 69 -21.40 3.65 -0.96
CA ILE A 69 -20.72 4.44 0.09
C ILE A 69 -21.47 4.26 1.42
N ASN A 70 -20.74 4.17 2.53
CA ASN A 70 -21.24 3.91 3.90
C ASN A 70 -22.03 2.59 4.09
N ASN A 71 -21.89 1.60 3.20
CA ASN A 71 -22.66 0.34 3.26
C ASN A 71 -21.79 -0.92 3.37
N ALA A 72 -20.45 -0.81 3.42
CA ALA A 72 -19.60 -1.97 3.67
C ALA A 72 -19.69 -2.39 5.14
N ASP A 73 -20.01 -3.67 5.40
CA ASP A 73 -19.95 -4.27 6.72
C ASP A 73 -18.51 -4.44 7.20
N VAL A 74 -17.61 -4.71 6.24
CA VAL A 74 -16.20 -5.01 6.48
C VAL A 74 -15.36 -4.29 5.44
N MET A 75 -14.23 -3.75 5.88
CA MET A 75 -13.12 -3.38 5.01
C MET A 75 -11.86 -4.14 5.40
N LEU A 76 -11.30 -4.88 4.45
CA LEU A 76 -9.99 -5.52 4.58
C LEU A 76 -8.99 -4.76 3.72
N SER A 77 -8.06 -4.05 4.37
CA SER A 77 -6.98 -3.37 3.67
C SER A 77 -5.65 -4.08 3.84
N LEU A 78 -4.97 -4.34 2.72
CA LEU A 78 -3.61 -4.86 2.69
C LEU A 78 -2.54 -3.75 2.75
N GLU A 79 -2.93 -2.47 2.70
CA GLU A 79 -2.04 -1.30 2.71
C GLU A 79 -2.67 -0.11 3.44
N LEU A 80 -1.87 0.64 4.21
CA LEU A 80 -2.36 1.70 5.11
C LEU A 80 -3.11 2.85 4.41
N VAL A 81 -2.52 3.46 3.38
CA VAL A 81 -3.12 4.61 2.66
C VAL A 81 -4.31 4.18 1.81
N GLU A 82 -4.30 2.97 1.25
CA GLU A 82 -5.45 2.45 0.50
C GLU A 82 -6.67 2.25 1.41
N ALA A 83 -6.48 1.97 2.71
CA ALA A 83 -7.56 1.95 3.68
C ALA A 83 -8.22 3.33 3.79
N VAL A 84 -7.42 4.38 4.00
CA VAL A 84 -7.90 5.77 4.12
C VAL A 84 -8.57 6.24 2.83
N ARG A 85 -8.00 5.92 1.67
CA ARG A 85 -8.54 6.28 0.34
C ARG A 85 -9.98 5.82 0.15
N TYR A 86 -10.32 4.64 0.66
CA TYR A 86 -11.63 4.01 0.45
C TYR A 86 -12.50 3.96 1.71
N LEU A 87 -12.08 4.63 2.78
CA LEU A 87 -12.72 4.58 4.09
C LEU A 87 -14.20 4.99 4.04
N ASN A 88 -14.56 5.87 3.11
CA ASN A 88 -15.93 6.31 2.85
C ASN A 88 -16.90 5.17 2.46
N TYR A 89 -16.43 3.98 2.06
CA TYR A 89 -17.31 2.84 1.83
C TYR A 89 -17.76 2.15 3.12
N LEU A 90 -16.98 2.25 4.19
CA LEU A 90 -17.25 1.58 5.45
C LEU A 90 -18.44 2.22 6.16
N LYS A 91 -19.36 1.40 6.67
CA LYS A 91 -20.42 1.89 7.56
C LYS A 91 -19.82 2.30 8.92
N PRO A 92 -20.45 3.18 9.71
CA PRO A 92 -19.91 3.63 11.01
C PRO A 92 -19.53 2.49 11.98
N GLU A 93 -20.37 1.45 12.07
CA GLU A 93 -20.13 0.25 12.90
C GLU A 93 -19.44 -0.89 12.13
N GLY A 94 -18.79 -0.57 11.00
CA GLY A 94 -18.13 -1.53 10.14
C GLY A 94 -16.81 -2.00 10.73
N ILE A 95 -16.47 -3.25 10.47
CA ILE A 95 -15.19 -3.82 10.90
C ILE A 95 -14.11 -3.37 9.91
N LEU A 96 -13.04 -2.75 10.41
CA LEU A 96 -11.93 -2.30 9.58
C LEU A 96 -10.64 -3.00 10.01
N LEU A 97 -10.11 -3.86 9.15
CA LEU A 97 -8.83 -4.54 9.38
C LEU A 97 -7.81 -4.06 8.36
N VAL A 98 -6.73 -3.45 8.85
CA VAL A 98 -5.70 -2.83 8.02
C VAL A 98 -4.36 -3.46 8.31
N ASN A 99 -3.69 -3.99 7.30
CA ASN A 99 -2.29 -4.42 7.43
C ASN A 99 -1.38 -3.18 7.54
N ASN A 100 -0.38 -3.24 8.41
CA ASN A 100 0.54 -2.12 8.67
C ASN A 100 1.63 -1.91 7.61
N ASP A 101 1.51 -2.53 6.44
CA ASP A 101 2.42 -2.28 5.33
C ASP A 101 2.17 -0.90 4.72
N SER A 102 3.28 -0.23 4.40
CA SER A 102 3.30 0.98 3.59
C SER A 102 3.99 0.66 2.27
N ILE A 103 3.20 0.46 1.22
CA ILE A 103 3.73 0.35 -0.15
C ILE A 103 3.43 1.66 -0.82
N ILE A 104 4.46 2.46 -1.07
CA ILE A 104 4.34 3.72 -1.77
C ILE A 104 3.76 3.48 -3.17
N PRO A 105 2.49 3.85 -3.43
CA PRO A 105 1.92 3.71 -4.74
C PRO A 105 2.58 4.73 -5.68
N PRO A 106 2.75 4.39 -6.98
CA PRO A 106 3.36 5.32 -7.93
C PRO A 106 2.68 6.69 -8.02
N VAL A 107 1.39 6.77 -7.66
CA VAL A 107 0.61 8.01 -7.67
C VAL A 107 0.98 9.00 -6.56
N LEU A 108 1.71 8.58 -5.52
CA LEU A 108 2.19 9.48 -4.46
C LEU A 108 3.53 10.14 -4.79
N PHE A 109 4.15 9.74 -5.90
CA PHE A 109 5.33 10.43 -6.42
C PHE A 109 4.89 11.72 -7.11
N GLN A 110 5.22 12.86 -6.50
CA GLN A 110 4.86 14.17 -7.02
C GLN A 110 5.87 14.68 -8.06
N GLY A 111 7.10 14.20 -7.98
CA GLY A 111 8.17 14.61 -8.86
C GLY A 111 9.44 13.82 -8.60
N GLN A 112 10.38 13.97 -9.51
CA GLN A 112 11.77 13.59 -9.30
C GLN A 112 12.59 14.87 -9.34
N HIS A 113 13.46 15.04 -8.35
CA HIS A 113 14.48 16.06 -8.38
C HIS A 113 15.82 15.41 -8.11
N MET A 114 16.87 16.14 -8.42
CA MET A 114 18.22 15.67 -8.17
C MET A 114 18.65 16.13 -6.79
N ALA A 115 19.39 15.28 -6.08
CA ALA A 115 20.07 15.63 -4.85
C ALA A 115 21.58 15.42 -5.00
N VAL A 116 22.33 16.25 -4.29
CA VAL A 116 23.79 16.17 -4.19
C VAL A 116 24.16 15.63 -2.82
N ASP A 117 25.06 14.65 -2.78
CA ASP A 117 25.76 14.27 -1.57
C ASP A 117 26.91 15.26 -1.30
N PRO A 118 26.81 16.10 -0.25
CA PRO A 118 27.79 17.15 0.00
C PRO A 118 29.14 16.60 0.46
N GLU A 119 29.20 15.38 1.00
CA GLU A 119 30.44 14.75 1.46
C GLU A 119 31.24 14.15 0.29
N VAL A 120 30.52 13.72 -0.76
CA VAL A 120 31.14 13.12 -1.96
C VAL A 120 31.44 14.19 -3.02
N CYS A 121 30.63 15.25 -3.10
CA CYS A 121 30.74 16.25 -4.16
C CYS A 121 31.88 17.26 -3.93
N PHE A 122 32.91 17.24 -4.77
CA PHE A 122 34.01 18.22 -4.74
C PHE A 122 33.92 19.35 -5.80
N GLY A 123 32.88 19.35 -6.65
CA GLY A 123 32.67 20.43 -7.63
C GLY A 123 33.54 20.36 -8.89
N CYS A 124 33.40 19.29 -9.68
CA CYS A 124 34.15 19.15 -10.94
C CYS A 124 33.61 20.00 -12.10
N GLY A 125 32.43 20.60 -11.96
CA GLY A 125 31.80 21.45 -13.00
C GLY A 125 31.15 20.70 -14.17
N ASN A 126 31.01 19.37 -14.10
CA ASN A 126 30.51 18.54 -15.20
C ASN A 126 28.97 18.36 -15.23
N CYS A 127 28.25 18.89 -14.25
CA CYS A 127 26.79 18.72 -14.10
C CYS A 127 26.04 19.58 -15.14
N ARG A 128 25.03 19.01 -15.81
CA ARG A 128 24.27 19.69 -16.88
C ARG A 128 22.97 20.38 -16.44
N ILE A 129 22.53 20.18 -15.20
CA ILE A 129 21.35 20.88 -14.65
C ILE A 129 21.76 22.33 -14.33
N ASN A 130 21.25 23.26 -15.14
CA ASN A 130 21.34 24.73 -15.01
C ASN A 130 22.74 25.37 -14.89
N CYS A 131 23.70 24.96 -15.71
CA CYS A 131 24.81 25.84 -16.07
C CYS A 131 24.59 26.42 -17.46
N LEU A 132 24.08 27.66 -17.51
CA LEU A 132 24.45 28.64 -18.53
C LEU A 132 24.08 30.09 -18.16
N VAL A 133 23.32 30.35 -17.07
CA VAL A 133 23.03 31.75 -16.67
C VAL A 133 23.05 32.05 -15.15
N ASN A 134 22.89 31.08 -14.23
CA ASN A 134 22.64 31.40 -12.79
C ASN A 134 23.49 30.62 -11.77
N THR A 135 24.76 30.30 -12.06
CA THR A 135 25.61 29.67 -11.03
C THR A 135 26.10 30.70 -10.02
N TYR A 136 25.79 30.49 -8.73
CA TYR A 136 26.44 31.15 -7.60
C TYR A 136 27.35 30.13 -6.93
N TYR A 137 28.65 30.46 -6.82
CA TYR A 137 29.61 29.68 -6.05
C TYR A 137 29.92 30.41 -4.75
N GLN A 138 29.84 29.72 -3.61
CA GLN A 138 30.24 30.25 -2.30
C GLN A 138 31.44 29.45 -1.80
N ASP A 139 32.60 30.11 -1.69
CA ASP A 139 33.79 29.52 -1.08
C ASP A 139 33.57 29.46 0.45
N PRO A 140 33.69 28.30 1.11
CA PRO A 140 33.56 28.23 2.57
C PRO A 140 34.62 29.07 3.32
N LYS A 141 35.69 29.50 2.65
CA LYS A 141 36.74 30.38 3.17
C LYS A 141 36.66 31.82 2.65
N SER A 142 35.72 32.14 1.75
CA SER A 142 35.58 33.48 1.18
C SER A 142 34.11 33.88 0.94
N SER A 143 33.75 35.10 1.31
CA SER A 143 32.42 35.67 1.07
C SER A 143 32.16 36.09 -0.38
N ALA A 144 33.04 35.74 -1.33
CA ALA A 144 32.91 36.11 -2.73
C ALA A 144 31.96 35.17 -3.46
N VAL A 145 31.01 35.76 -4.18
CA VAL A 145 30.03 35.07 -5.02
C VAL A 145 30.42 35.26 -6.48
N ILE A 146 30.74 34.17 -7.20
CA ILE A 146 31.23 34.22 -8.59
C ILE A 146 30.10 33.86 -9.56
N THR A 147 29.84 34.72 -10.55
CA THR A 147 28.87 34.52 -11.64
C THR A 147 29.59 34.49 -13.00
N SER A 148 29.61 33.32 -13.66
CA SER A 148 30.30 32.87 -14.90
C SER A 148 30.45 33.90 -16.06
N PRO A 149 31.55 33.88 -16.90
CA PRO A 149 31.67 32.97 -18.06
C PRO A 149 33.07 32.40 -18.42
N ALA A 150 34.16 32.72 -17.70
CA ALA A 150 35.50 32.21 -18.04
C ALA A 150 36.38 32.05 -16.81
N SER A 151 37.10 30.92 -16.75
CA SER A 151 38.03 30.46 -15.71
C SER A 151 37.41 29.53 -14.67
N ARG A 152 37.71 28.23 -14.84
CA ARG A 152 37.23 27.09 -14.06
C ARG A 152 37.24 27.37 -12.56
N VAL A 153 36.08 27.32 -11.93
CA VAL A 153 35.99 27.00 -10.49
C VAL A 153 36.30 25.50 -10.38
N ILE A 154 37.47 25.19 -9.83
CA ILE A 154 37.86 23.83 -9.43
C ILE A 154 37.88 23.90 -7.90
N ASN A 155 37.00 23.14 -7.24
CA ASN A 155 36.78 23.04 -5.79
C ASN A 155 35.64 23.93 -5.23
N GLY A 156 34.39 23.48 -5.36
CA GLY A 156 33.23 24.08 -4.67
C GLY A 156 32.03 23.12 -4.62
N HIS A 157 31.21 23.16 -3.58
CA HIS A 157 30.04 22.26 -3.51
C HIS A 157 29.00 22.62 -4.59
N CYS A 158 28.44 21.60 -5.24
CA CYS A 158 27.37 21.79 -6.22
C CYS A 158 26.04 21.93 -5.48
N GLU A 159 25.28 22.98 -5.80
CA GLU A 159 23.89 23.13 -5.35
C GLU A 159 22.94 22.97 -6.54
N ILE A 160 21.75 22.43 -6.28
CA ILE A 160 20.73 22.22 -7.30
C ILE A 160 19.72 23.35 -7.19
N LEU A 161 19.75 24.24 -8.16
CA LEU A 161 18.83 25.36 -8.25
C LEU A 161 17.42 24.86 -8.63
N SER A 162 16.40 25.67 -8.30
CA SER A 162 15.01 25.41 -8.66
C SER A 162 14.86 25.18 -10.18
N GLY A 163 14.10 24.14 -10.56
CA GLY A 163 13.84 23.80 -11.97
C GLY A 163 14.36 22.44 -12.44
N CYS A 164 14.85 21.58 -11.53
CA CYS A 164 15.19 20.20 -11.88
C CYS A 164 13.95 19.43 -12.36
N THR A 165 14.07 18.74 -13.49
CA THR A 165 13.00 17.90 -14.06
C THR A 165 13.13 16.41 -13.70
N GLY A 166 14.14 16.04 -12.91
CA GLY A 166 14.31 14.66 -12.45
C GLY A 166 14.80 13.66 -13.49
N CYS A 167 15.42 14.10 -14.59
CA CYS A 167 15.96 13.18 -15.59
C CYS A 167 17.27 12.50 -15.14
N THR A 168 17.62 11.37 -15.75
CA THR A 168 18.81 10.56 -15.40
C THR A 168 20.13 11.08 -15.97
N LEU A 169 20.13 12.20 -16.70
CA LEU A 169 21.31 12.63 -17.46
C LEU A 169 22.51 12.95 -16.56
N CYS A 170 22.31 13.65 -15.44
CA CYS A 170 23.45 14.03 -14.60
C CYS A 170 23.95 12.88 -13.71
N THR A 171 23.11 11.89 -13.37
CA THR A 171 23.59 10.69 -12.67
C THR A 171 24.52 9.86 -13.56
N GLN A 172 24.29 9.87 -14.89
CA GLN A 172 25.16 9.20 -15.87
C GLN A 172 26.50 9.93 -16.10
N ILE A 173 26.54 11.25 -15.93
CA ILE A 173 27.74 12.07 -16.17
C ILE A 173 28.56 12.27 -14.88
N CYS A 174 27.96 12.05 -13.71
CA CYS A 174 28.65 12.20 -12.43
C CYS A 174 29.68 11.09 -12.21
N ASN A 175 30.94 11.38 -12.51
CA ASN A 175 32.07 10.47 -12.27
C ASN A 175 32.35 10.19 -10.78
N GLN A 176 31.84 11.03 -9.87
CA GLN A 176 31.98 10.88 -8.42
C GLN A 176 30.85 10.03 -7.81
N HIS A 177 29.77 9.76 -8.55
CA HIS A 177 28.52 9.19 -8.02
C HIS A 177 27.90 10.01 -6.86
N ALA A 178 28.19 11.32 -6.81
CA ALA A 178 27.65 12.24 -5.81
C ALA A 178 26.21 12.69 -6.09
N LEU A 179 25.66 12.39 -7.28
CA LEU A 179 24.31 12.78 -7.69
C LEU A 179 23.37 11.59 -7.66
N ARG A 180 22.20 11.78 -7.05
CA ARG A 180 21.11 10.80 -7.04
C ARG A 180 19.79 11.44 -7.40
N LEU A 181 18.91 10.67 -8.01
CA LEU A 181 17.51 11.07 -8.17
C LEU A 181 16.78 10.77 -6.86
N VAL A 182 16.15 11.81 -6.32
CA VAL A 182 15.25 11.72 -5.18
C VAL A 182 13.84 11.92 -5.70
N GLN A 183 12.92 11.09 -5.22
CA GLN A 183 11.51 11.23 -5.51
C GLN A 183 10.85 12.02 -4.39
N ASP A 184 10.13 13.07 -4.75
CA ASP A 184 9.25 13.75 -3.83
C ASP A 184 8.07 12.84 -3.53
N LEU A 185 7.99 12.46 -2.27
CA LEU A 185 6.95 11.58 -1.75
C LEU A 185 6.06 12.38 -0.82
N SER A 186 4.76 12.36 -1.09
CA SER A 186 3.74 12.81 -0.15
C SER A 186 2.99 11.59 0.37
N TYR A 187 3.47 11.01 1.46
CA TYR A 187 2.79 9.92 2.17
C TYR A 187 2.38 10.45 3.56
N PRO A 188 1.10 10.34 3.97
CA PRO A 188 0.65 10.80 5.28
C PRO A 188 1.44 10.15 6.42
N ALA A 189 1.64 10.86 7.53
CA ALA A 189 2.33 10.27 8.66
C ALA A 189 1.51 9.09 9.24
N TYR A 190 2.17 8.07 9.78
CA TYR A 190 1.48 6.91 10.37
C TYR A 190 0.45 7.33 11.43
N SER A 191 0.77 8.34 12.25
CA SER A 191 -0.13 8.90 13.25
C SER A 191 -1.40 9.51 12.66
N GLU A 192 -1.30 10.14 11.49
CA GLU A 192 -2.46 10.71 10.80
C GLU A 192 -3.38 9.59 10.29
N ILE A 193 -2.80 8.55 9.69
CA ILE A 193 -3.53 7.37 9.22
C ILE A 193 -4.22 6.66 10.39
N GLU A 194 -3.50 6.44 11.49
CA GLU A 194 -4.03 5.81 12.69
C GLU A 194 -5.19 6.61 13.29
N ASN A 195 -5.08 7.94 13.33
CA ASN A 195 -6.15 8.82 13.80
C ASN A 195 -7.39 8.73 12.90
N GLU A 196 -7.22 8.72 11.58
CA GLU A 196 -8.34 8.62 10.64
C GLU A 196 -9.09 7.28 10.78
N ILE A 197 -8.35 6.19 10.93
CA ILE A 197 -8.91 4.84 11.17
C ILE A 197 -9.72 4.81 12.47
N LYS A 198 -9.15 5.33 13.57
CA LYS A 198 -9.81 5.33 14.89
C LYS A 198 -11.03 6.25 14.97
N THR A 199 -10.99 7.38 14.26
CA THR A 199 -12.11 8.34 14.24
C THR A 199 -13.28 7.85 13.39
N THR A 200 -13.01 7.03 12.36
CA THR A 200 -14.05 6.55 11.44
C THR A 200 -14.70 5.25 11.87
N SER A 201 -13.97 4.36 12.55
CA SER A 201 -14.52 3.09 13.03
C SER A 201 -14.07 2.79 14.46
N SER A 202 -15.06 2.53 15.32
CA SER A 202 -14.87 1.96 16.66
C SER A 202 -14.26 0.54 16.62
N ASN A 203 -14.40 -0.16 15.48
CA ASN A 203 -13.92 -1.52 15.23
C ASN A 203 -12.75 -1.54 14.22
N GLY A 204 -11.88 -0.52 14.28
CA GLY A 204 -10.70 -0.37 13.43
C GLY A 204 -9.42 -0.92 14.06
N PHE A 205 -8.79 -1.89 13.39
CA PHE A 205 -7.57 -2.54 13.86
C PHE A 205 -6.47 -2.48 12.81
N ILE A 206 -5.30 -1.95 13.21
CA ILE A 206 -4.06 -2.05 12.44
C ILE A 206 -3.29 -3.29 12.93
N LEU A 207 -2.98 -4.19 11.99
CA LEU A 207 -2.44 -5.53 12.26
C LEU A 207 -1.11 -5.76 11.53
N PRO A 208 -0.12 -6.43 12.15
CA PRO A 208 1.14 -6.80 11.51
C PRO A 208 1.01 -8.07 10.66
N ALA A 209 0.04 -8.13 9.75
CA ALA A 209 -0.29 -9.34 9.02
C ALA A 209 0.85 -9.82 8.09
N SER A 210 1.59 -8.89 7.48
CA SER A 210 2.75 -9.23 6.65
C SER A 210 3.94 -9.76 7.44
N SER A 211 4.18 -9.23 8.64
CA SER A 211 5.22 -9.75 9.54
C SER A 211 4.91 -11.19 9.92
N ILE A 212 3.66 -11.47 10.34
CA ILE A 212 3.20 -12.82 10.69
C ILE A 212 3.32 -13.77 9.49
N ALA A 213 2.87 -13.35 8.31
CA ALA A 213 2.98 -14.17 7.10
C ALA A 213 4.43 -14.49 6.74
N THR A 214 5.33 -13.52 6.94
CA THR A 214 6.78 -13.67 6.70
C THR A 214 7.41 -14.64 7.70
N GLU A 215 7.07 -14.55 8.98
CA GLU A 215 7.52 -15.48 10.03
C GLU A 215 7.05 -16.92 9.76
N LEU A 216 5.85 -17.08 9.21
CA LEU A 216 5.33 -18.38 8.74
C LEU A 216 5.95 -18.86 7.42
N GLY A 217 6.87 -18.08 6.85
CA GLY A 217 7.72 -18.46 5.71
C GLY A 217 7.21 -18.05 4.34
N ASP A 218 6.13 -17.27 4.23
CA ASP A 218 5.62 -16.79 2.94
C ASP A 218 4.75 -15.53 3.08
N ILE A 219 5.34 -14.36 2.79
CA ILE A 219 4.63 -13.05 2.81
C ILE A 219 3.37 -13.02 1.93
N ARG A 220 3.24 -13.91 0.93
CA ARG A 220 2.04 -13.96 0.08
C ARG A 220 0.78 -14.43 0.83
N MET A 221 0.92 -14.86 2.09
CA MET A 221 -0.18 -15.29 2.95
C MET A 221 -0.78 -14.14 3.79
N THR A 222 -0.28 -12.90 3.67
CA THR A 222 -0.80 -11.73 4.42
C THR A 222 -2.32 -11.62 4.34
N ASN A 223 -2.87 -11.82 3.14
CA ASN A 223 -4.30 -11.75 2.91
C ASN A 223 -5.09 -12.83 3.66
N VAL A 224 -4.52 -14.02 3.84
CA VAL A 224 -5.11 -15.12 4.61
C VAL A 224 -5.03 -14.85 6.11
N VAL A 225 -3.95 -14.21 6.59
CA VAL A 225 -3.86 -13.73 7.99
C VAL A 225 -5.00 -12.74 8.28
N LEU A 226 -5.24 -11.76 7.39
CA LEU A 226 -6.35 -10.81 7.54
C LEU A 226 -7.73 -11.50 7.49
N ILE A 227 -7.92 -12.50 6.62
CA ILE A 227 -9.16 -13.30 6.62
C ILE A 227 -9.32 -14.04 7.95
N GLY A 228 -8.23 -14.56 8.52
CA GLY A 228 -8.24 -15.20 9.84
C GLY A 228 -8.72 -14.24 10.92
N ALA A 229 -8.14 -13.04 10.96
CA ALA A 229 -8.56 -11.98 11.88
C ALA A 229 -10.02 -11.57 11.67
N LEU A 230 -10.52 -11.56 10.44
CA LEU A 230 -11.93 -11.28 10.18
C LEU A 230 -12.86 -12.32 10.84
N LEU A 231 -12.46 -13.59 10.90
CA LEU A 231 -13.28 -14.65 11.49
C LEU A 231 -13.37 -14.59 13.02
N GLY A 232 -12.62 -13.71 13.68
CA GLY A 232 -12.76 -13.48 15.12
C GLY A 232 -14.03 -12.72 15.51
N PHE A 233 -14.66 -12.03 14.57
CA PHE A 233 -15.83 -11.21 14.84
C PHE A 233 -17.13 -12.00 14.69
N GLU A 234 -18.00 -11.94 15.70
CA GLU A 234 -19.28 -12.67 15.71
C GLU A 234 -20.26 -12.22 14.60
N ASP A 235 -20.18 -10.95 14.20
CA ASP A 235 -21.03 -10.35 13.16
C ASP A 235 -20.70 -10.79 11.74
N VAL A 236 -19.60 -11.55 11.56
CA VAL A 236 -19.16 -12.08 10.28
C VAL A 236 -19.88 -13.40 10.00
N PRO A 237 -20.75 -13.46 8.96
CA PRO A 237 -21.50 -14.66 8.63
C PRO A 237 -20.64 -15.61 7.78
N LEU A 238 -19.44 -15.97 8.24
CA LEU A 238 -18.57 -16.96 7.60
C LEU A 238 -17.95 -17.83 8.68
N LYS A 239 -17.90 -19.14 8.43
CA LYS A 239 -17.34 -20.10 9.39
C LYS A 239 -15.93 -20.51 9.02
N LEU A 240 -15.12 -20.78 10.05
CA LEU A 240 -13.73 -21.21 9.89
C LEU A 240 -13.62 -22.43 8.98
N GLU A 241 -14.44 -23.47 9.18
CA GLU A 241 -14.32 -24.72 8.41
C GLU A 241 -14.56 -24.49 6.91
N ILE A 242 -15.50 -23.59 6.60
CA ILE A 242 -15.87 -23.26 5.21
C ILE A 242 -14.74 -22.48 4.53
N ILE A 243 -14.08 -21.57 5.25
CA ILE A 243 -12.93 -20.84 4.73
C ILE A 243 -11.74 -21.77 4.51
N MET A 244 -11.46 -22.69 5.44
CA MET A 244 -10.42 -23.71 5.28
C MET A 244 -10.66 -24.55 4.01
N ASP A 245 -11.90 -24.93 3.74
CA ASP A 245 -12.26 -25.65 2.52
C ASP A 245 -12.12 -24.80 1.26
N SER A 246 -12.45 -23.51 1.34
CA SER A 246 -12.24 -22.57 0.25
C SER A 246 -10.76 -22.39 -0.08
N ILE A 247 -9.89 -22.33 0.93
CA ILE A 247 -8.42 -22.28 0.77
C ILE A 247 -7.93 -23.54 0.05
N LYS A 248 -8.37 -24.74 0.49
CA LYS A 248 -8.02 -26.02 -0.14
C LYS A 248 -8.43 -26.08 -1.61
N LYS A 249 -9.58 -25.49 -1.95
CA LYS A 249 -10.12 -25.48 -3.33
C LYS A 249 -9.38 -24.49 -4.24
N ASN A 250 -9.03 -23.31 -3.73
CA ASN A 250 -8.53 -22.20 -4.55
C ASN A 250 -7.01 -22.10 -4.60
N LEU A 251 -6.29 -22.72 -3.66
CA LEU A 251 -4.83 -22.71 -3.63
C LEU A 251 -4.25 -24.02 -4.13
N LYS A 252 -3.02 -23.95 -4.68
CA LYS A 252 -2.25 -25.13 -5.04
C LYS A 252 -1.95 -25.95 -3.77
N GLN A 253 -2.01 -27.28 -3.86
CA GLN A 253 -1.83 -28.20 -2.73
C GLN A 253 -0.62 -27.86 -1.83
N LYS A 254 0.53 -27.53 -2.44
CA LYS A 254 1.77 -27.16 -1.72
C LYS A 254 1.67 -25.89 -0.85
N LEU A 255 0.67 -25.05 -1.09
CA LEU A 255 0.44 -23.79 -0.38
C LEU A 255 -0.62 -23.93 0.71
N VAL A 256 -1.43 -25.00 0.70
CA VAL A 256 -2.59 -25.13 1.59
C VAL A 256 -2.16 -25.13 3.06
N GLU A 257 -1.26 -26.02 3.46
CA GLU A 257 -0.89 -26.20 4.87
C GLU A 257 -0.41 -24.90 5.53
N ARG A 258 0.51 -24.19 4.88
CA ARG A 258 1.04 -22.91 5.37
C ARG A 258 -0.04 -21.82 5.45
N ASN A 259 -0.98 -21.78 4.49
CA ASN A 259 -2.07 -20.81 4.50
C ASN A 259 -3.09 -21.12 5.60
N LEU A 260 -3.33 -22.39 5.92
CA LEU A 260 -4.17 -22.76 7.06
C LEU A 260 -3.55 -22.29 8.39
N LYS A 261 -2.23 -22.45 8.56
CA LYS A 261 -1.52 -21.88 9.72
C LYS A 261 -1.61 -20.35 9.77
N ALA A 262 -1.51 -19.68 8.63
CA ALA A 262 -1.68 -18.24 8.53
C ALA A 262 -3.10 -17.78 8.93
N LEU A 263 -4.13 -18.54 8.52
CA LEU A 263 -5.52 -18.29 8.90
C LEU A 263 -5.71 -18.39 10.41
N GLU A 264 -5.19 -19.44 11.04
CA GLU A 264 -5.25 -19.65 12.49
C GLU A 264 -4.49 -18.55 13.24
N ALA A 265 -3.30 -18.17 12.77
CA ALA A 265 -2.53 -17.08 13.36
C ALA A 265 -3.30 -15.74 13.34
N GLY A 266 -3.97 -15.44 12.23
CA GLY A 266 -4.85 -14.27 12.13
C GLY A 266 -6.02 -14.31 13.10
N LEU A 267 -6.68 -15.47 13.24
CA LEU A 267 -7.80 -15.65 14.16
C LEU A 267 -7.37 -15.47 15.62
N ASN A 268 -6.19 -15.96 16.00
CA ASN A 268 -5.68 -15.77 17.35
C ASN A 268 -5.26 -14.32 17.62
N LEU A 269 -4.64 -13.66 16.63
CA LEU A 269 -4.19 -12.27 16.74
C LEU A 269 -5.31 -11.30 17.13
N ILE A 270 -6.50 -11.49 16.58
CA ILE A 270 -7.62 -10.57 16.83
C ILE A 270 -8.34 -10.87 18.14
N LYS A 271 -8.37 -12.13 18.58
CA LYS A 271 -9.04 -12.54 19.84
C LYS A 271 -8.42 -11.87 21.06
N ASP A 272 -7.14 -11.55 20.99
CA ASP A 272 -6.44 -10.81 22.06
C ASP A 272 -6.77 -9.31 22.08
N ARG A 273 -7.58 -8.82 21.11
CA ARG A 273 -7.83 -7.39 20.87
C ARG A 273 -9.31 -7.01 20.87
N ILE A 274 -10.22 -7.98 20.95
CA ILE A 274 -11.69 -7.77 20.97
C ILE A 274 -12.31 -8.28 22.27
#